data_AF-A0A7X9GV64-F1
#
_entry.id   AF-A0A7X9GV64-F1
#
_cell.length_a   1.000
_cell.length_b   1.000
_cell.length_c   1.000
_cell.angle_alpha   90.00
_cell.angle_beta   90.00
_cell.angle_gamma   90.00
#
_symmetry.space_group_name_H-M   'P 1'
#
loop_
_entity.id
_entity.type
_entity.pdbx_description
1 polymer ?
#
loop_
_entity_poly.entity_id
_entity_poly.type
_entity_poly.pdbx_seq_one_letter_code
_entity_poly.pdbx_strand_id
1 'polypeptide(L)'
;YEDKNTMRFSIEGRVPFVDKELLKFLFSLDESAIIHDGWNKRILRESMDGILPDMISKRRNKIGFTTPEGEWFRSIAPQLRDIFASESFASRPFFDAPSVLALFDDYIAHPENHGTLMFWRLLNVELWMRTFFDDVEGAVQSLGGSAEQPAQAPTLAAAHAPAAEEETVSKSDYLANPGKELDLVSEADAHTWRRLPLQTELVARGDDIEKLARERVERFAADLPTGTVPEGSPWYFVISEKIIAIAQGRSWFTWEVKPRRSAKMLSRFVSRTPAGIGLGDPTTMELAIREVGLPRVLAASAAGAAGKVVGRKGVFYEVVGANVRAIDGPTPYSAFPSNVSAKLPPKDPDGVSARISAAIRGADIPAALRDSFVGTVVMDANDIGRNVLGSDVATPHTQLEATFADNPLGQGRQRTPLAILVDLGIASQR
;
A
#
# COMPACT_ATOMS: atom_id res chain seq x y z
N TYR A 1 2.43 -2.64 -24.84
CA TYR A 1 2.83 -2.25 -23.47
C TYR A 1 2.06 -1.04 -23.01
N GLU A 2 2.02 0.05 -23.79
CA GLU A 2 1.46 1.34 -23.38
C GLU A 2 0.00 1.30 -22.93
N ASP A 3 -0.94 0.94 -23.82
CA ASP A 3 -2.38 0.96 -23.54
C ASP A 3 -2.77 0.21 -22.26
N LYS A 4 -2.58 -1.12 -22.25
CA LYS A 4 -2.89 -1.98 -21.07
C LYS A 4 -2.21 -1.51 -19.77
N ASN A 5 -0.98 -1.02 -19.83
CA ASN A 5 -0.27 -0.56 -18.63
C ASN A 5 -0.85 0.76 -18.10
N THR A 6 -1.22 1.69 -18.99
CA THR A 6 -1.83 2.97 -18.58
C THR A 6 -3.28 2.78 -18.11
N MET A 7 -4.06 1.96 -18.81
CA MET A 7 -5.45 1.67 -18.46
C MET A 7 -5.58 0.92 -17.14
N ARG A 8 -4.58 0.12 -16.74
CA ARG A 8 -4.53 -0.50 -15.41
C ARG A 8 -4.65 0.51 -14.26
N PHE A 9 -4.27 1.76 -14.51
CA PHE A 9 -4.34 2.88 -13.58
C PHE A 9 -5.32 3.97 -14.04
N SER A 10 -6.22 3.64 -14.97
CA SER A 10 -7.22 4.57 -15.52
C SER A 10 -6.62 5.83 -16.15
N ILE A 11 -5.42 5.68 -16.73
CA ILE A 11 -4.71 6.75 -17.44
C ILE A 11 -4.85 6.51 -18.94
N GLU A 12 -5.27 7.53 -19.69
CA GLU A 12 -5.29 7.49 -21.15
C GLU A 12 -3.89 7.77 -21.72
N GLY A 13 -3.23 6.72 -22.24
CA GLY A 13 -2.02 6.86 -23.03
C GLY A 13 -2.33 7.21 -24.49
N ARG A 14 -1.96 8.41 -24.96
CA ARG A 14 -2.11 8.80 -26.37
C ARG A 14 -0.85 8.55 -27.15
N VAL A 15 -1.02 8.01 -28.36
CA VAL A 15 0.05 7.64 -29.29
C VAL A 15 -0.04 8.43 -30.60
N PRO A 16 0.33 9.73 -30.63
CA PRO A 16 0.13 10.59 -31.81
C PRO A 16 0.77 10.08 -33.11
N PHE A 17 1.83 9.29 -33.01
CA PHE A 17 2.53 8.74 -34.17
C PHE A 17 1.74 7.66 -34.93
N VAL A 18 0.64 7.16 -34.38
CA VAL A 18 -0.29 6.26 -35.09
C VAL A 18 -1.59 6.95 -35.50
N ASP A 19 -1.63 8.29 -35.47
CA ASP A 19 -2.74 9.04 -36.04
C ASP A 19 -2.93 8.69 -37.52
N LYS A 20 -4.20 8.53 -37.91
CA LYS A 20 -4.56 8.06 -39.26
C LYS A 20 -4.10 9.02 -40.34
N GLU A 21 -4.23 10.33 -40.15
CA GLU A 21 -3.87 11.31 -41.16
C GLU A 21 -2.36 11.49 -41.24
N LEU A 22 -1.66 11.42 -40.10
CA LEU A 22 -0.20 11.35 -40.08
C LEU A 22 0.32 10.11 -40.83
N LEU A 23 -0.24 8.93 -40.57
CA LEU A 23 0.17 7.70 -41.26
C LEU A 23 -0.07 7.79 -42.77
N LYS A 24 -1.24 8.27 -43.21
CA LYS A 24 -1.51 8.48 -44.64
C LYS A 24 -0.48 9.40 -45.29
N PHE A 25 -0.13 10.51 -44.63
CA PHE A 25 0.91 11.40 -45.11
C PHE A 25 2.25 10.68 -45.22
N LEU A 26 2.69 9.99 -44.17
CA LEU A 26 3.97 9.27 -44.16
C LEU A 26 4.04 8.18 -45.25
N PHE A 27 2.94 7.45 -45.51
CA PHE A 27 2.86 6.45 -46.56
C PHE A 27 2.83 7.03 -47.98
N SER A 28 2.52 8.32 -48.14
CA SER A 28 2.57 9.01 -49.44
C SER A 28 3.97 9.49 -49.82
N LEU A 29 4.92 9.45 -48.89
CA LEU A 29 6.29 9.92 -49.09
C LEU A 29 7.17 8.83 -49.71
N ASP A 30 8.24 9.27 -50.36
CA ASP A 30 9.31 8.38 -50.80
C ASP A 30 10.07 7.76 -49.61
N GLU A 31 10.61 6.56 -49.78
CA GLU A 31 11.35 5.86 -48.73
C GLU A 31 12.54 6.67 -48.18
N SER A 32 13.12 7.55 -49.01
CA SER A 32 14.19 8.47 -48.60
C SER A 32 13.78 9.44 -47.49
N ALA A 33 12.48 9.71 -47.32
CA ALA A 33 11.96 10.49 -46.20
C ALA A 33 12.07 9.73 -44.86
N ILE A 34 12.10 8.40 -44.89
CA ILE A 34 12.22 7.55 -43.70
C ILE A 34 13.69 7.19 -43.43
N ILE A 35 14.42 6.76 -44.47
CA ILE A 35 15.82 6.37 -44.38
C ILE A 35 16.62 6.91 -45.57
N HIS A 36 17.67 7.70 -45.30
CA HIS A 36 18.61 8.17 -46.33
C HIS A 36 19.97 8.51 -45.74
N ASP A 37 21.06 8.28 -46.48
CA ASP A 37 22.45 8.56 -46.06
C ASP A 37 22.81 8.08 -44.65
N GLY A 38 22.34 6.87 -44.30
CA GLY A 38 22.58 6.26 -42.99
C GLY A 38 21.79 6.88 -41.84
N TRP A 39 20.85 7.79 -42.11
CA TRP A 39 19.95 8.37 -41.13
C TRP A 39 18.58 7.69 -41.16
N ASN A 40 18.13 7.22 -40.00
CA ASN A 40 16.76 6.76 -39.80
C ASN A 40 15.84 7.89 -39.32
N LYS A 41 14.54 7.73 -39.56
CA LYS A 41 13.49 8.69 -39.17
C LYS A 41 13.80 10.10 -39.70
N ARG A 42 14.33 10.20 -40.92
CA ARG A 42 14.89 11.44 -41.46
C ARG A 42 13.89 12.59 -41.40
N ILE A 43 12.69 12.41 -41.92
CA ILE A 43 11.63 13.42 -41.89
C ILE A 43 11.25 13.86 -40.47
N LEU A 44 11.27 12.95 -39.49
CA LEU A 44 11.00 13.31 -38.09
C LEU A 44 12.13 14.15 -37.50
N ARG A 45 13.37 13.94 -37.94
CA ARG A 45 14.51 14.74 -37.46
C ARG A 45 14.46 16.14 -38.07
N GLU A 46 14.28 16.21 -39.38
CA GLU A 46 14.16 17.47 -40.14
C GLU A 46 12.95 18.29 -39.68
N SER A 47 11.80 17.67 -39.40
CA SER A 47 10.61 18.40 -38.93
C SER A 47 10.79 19.02 -37.54
N MET A 48 11.74 18.53 -36.74
CA MET A 48 12.05 19.03 -35.40
C MET A 48 13.20 20.05 -35.40
N ASP A 49 13.76 20.40 -36.57
CA ASP A 49 14.80 21.42 -36.68
C ASP A 49 14.28 22.77 -36.18
N GLY A 50 15.06 23.42 -35.30
CA GLY A 50 14.65 24.65 -34.62
C GLY A 50 13.67 24.45 -33.45
N ILE A 51 13.09 23.25 -33.28
CA ILE A 51 12.25 22.89 -32.12
C ILE A 51 13.08 22.13 -31.07
N LEU A 52 13.83 21.11 -31.49
CA LEU A 52 14.70 20.33 -30.62
C LEU A 52 16.17 20.71 -30.82
N PRO A 53 16.99 20.72 -29.75
CA PRO A 53 18.43 20.90 -29.87
C PRO A 53 19.09 19.84 -30.77
N ASP A 54 20.10 20.24 -31.53
CA ASP A 54 20.88 19.36 -32.41
C ASP A 54 21.43 18.12 -31.71
N MET A 55 21.83 18.25 -30.43
CA MET A 55 22.32 17.13 -29.63
C MET A 55 21.27 16.01 -29.42
N ILE A 56 19.97 16.33 -29.56
CA ILE A 56 18.85 15.39 -29.48
C ILE A 56 18.44 14.96 -30.90
N SER A 57 18.17 15.90 -31.81
CA SER A 57 17.65 15.61 -33.15
C SER A 57 18.68 14.88 -34.04
N LYS A 58 19.98 15.14 -33.87
CA LYS A 58 21.08 14.49 -34.62
C LYS A 58 21.71 13.33 -33.85
N ARG A 59 21.08 12.90 -32.75
CA ARG A 59 21.55 11.76 -31.95
C ARG A 59 21.50 10.45 -32.74
N ARG A 60 22.65 9.79 -32.89
CA ARG A 60 22.81 8.50 -33.60
C ARG A 60 22.73 7.28 -32.69
N ASN A 61 23.02 7.41 -31.40
CA ASN A 61 22.90 6.29 -30.46
C ASN A 61 21.43 6.06 -30.07
N LYS A 62 20.93 4.86 -30.36
CA LYS A 62 19.65 4.35 -29.84
C LYS A 62 19.96 3.48 -28.64
N ILE A 63 19.77 4.02 -27.45
CA ILE A 63 19.85 3.26 -26.20
C ILE A 63 18.42 2.83 -25.88
N GLY A 64 18.19 1.52 -25.77
CA GLY A 64 16.89 1.01 -25.30
C GLY A 64 16.67 1.38 -23.83
N PHE A 65 15.42 1.51 -23.43
CA PHE A 65 15.08 1.56 -22.01
C PHE A 65 15.14 0.13 -21.48
N THR A 66 16.29 -0.28 -20.96
CA THR A 66 16.43 -1.61 -20.36
C THR A 66 15.75 -1.62 -19.00
N THR A 67 14.76 -2.49 -18.83
CA THR A 67 14.17 -2.76 -17.52
C THR A 67 15.26 -3.28 -16.58
N PRO A 68 15.36 -2.78 -15.34
CA PRO A 68 16.37 -3.22 -14.39
C PRO A 68 16.00 -4.57 -13.76
N GLU A 69 15.72 -5.59 -14.59
CA GLU A 69 15.22 -6.91 -14.20
C GLU A 69 16.09 -7.56 -13.12
N GLY A 70 17.42 -7.44 -13.24
CA GLY A 70 18.32 -8.05 -12.29
C GLY A 70 18.29 -7.40 -10.90
N GLU A 71 18.05 -6.09 -10.83
CA GLU A 71 17.85 -5.41 -9.54
C GLU A 71 16.52 -5.84 -8.93
N TRP A 72 15.46 -5.89 -9.75
CA TRP A 72 14.14 -6.34 -9.31
C TRP A 72 14.18 -7.77 -8.77
N PHE A 73 14.70 -8.72 -9.55
CA PHE A 73 14.74 -10.13 -9.15
C PHE A 73 15.48 -10.37 -7.86
N ARG A 74 16.58 -9.66 -7.61
CA ARG A 74 17.28 -9.74 -6.33
C ARG A 74 16.48 -9.11 -5.19
N SER A 75 15.78 -8.00 -5.44
CA SER A 75 14.99 -7.30 -4.42
C SER A 75 13.75 -8.09 -3.97
N ILE A 76 13.17 -8.90 -4.87
CA ILE A 76 11.98 -9.73 -4.62
C ILE A 76 12.28 -11.23 -4.77
N ALA A 77 13.54 -11.62 -4.54
CA ALA A 77 13.98 -13.00 -4.75
C ALA A 77 13.14 -14.03 -3.97
N PRO A 78 12.78 -13.81 -2.69
CA PRO A 78 11.94 -14.76 -1.96
C PRO A 78 10.59 -14.99 -2.63
N GLN A 79 9.91 -13.93 -3.08
CA GLN A 79 8.59 -14.04 -3.72
C GLN A 79 8.66 -14.79 -5.06
N LEU A 80 9.69 -14.53 -5.85
CA LEU A 80 9.91 -15.24 -7.12
C LEU A 80 10.24 -16.71 -6.87
N ARG A 81 11.05 -16.98 -5.84
CA ARG A 81 11.39 -18.33 -5.41
C ARG A 81 10.15 -19.11 -4.96
N ASP A 82 9.25 -18.48 -4.21
CA ASP A 82 8.00 -19.10 -3.76
C ASP A 82 7.10 -19.48 -4.95
N ILE A 83 7.06 -18.65 -6.00
CA ILE A 83 6.36 -18.97 -7.25
C ILE A 83 7.00 -20.19 -7.91
N PHE A 84 8.33 -20.21 -8.09
CA PHE A 84 9.03 -21.34 -8.71
C PHE A 84 9.01 -22.62 -7.86
N ALA A 85 8.85 -22.52 -6.54
CA ALA A 85 8.75 -23.66 -5.63
C ALA A 85 7.30 -24.15 -5.40
N SER A 86 6.31 -23.47 -5.96
CA SER A 86 4.90 -23.79 -5.74
C SER A 86 4.46 -25.09 -6.43
N GLU A 87 3.40 -25.72 -5.89
CA GLU A 87 2.79 -26.91 -6.48
C GLU A 87 2.21 -26.66 -7.88
N SER A 88 1.64 -25.47 -8.11
CA SER A 88 1.09 -25.11 -9.43
C SER A 88 2.21 -25.03 -10.48
N PHE A 89 3.38 -24.49 -10.12
CA PHE A 89 4.52 -24.44 -11.03
C PHE A 89 5.09 -25.84 -11.27
N ALA A 90 5.23 -26.66 -10.22
CA ALA A 90 5.75 -28.03 -10.31
C ALA A 90 4.84 -28.98 -11.09
N SER A 91 3.53 -28.73 -11.12
CA SER A 91 2.58 -29.55 -11.87
C SER A 91 2.48 -29.19 -13.36
N ARG A 92 3.14 -28.10 -13.82
CA ARG A 92 3.13 -27.73 -15.24
C ARG A 92 3.96 -28.72 -16.07
N PRO A 93 3.44 -29.18 -17.24
CA PRO A 93 4.16 -30.15 -18.08
C PRO A 93 5.32 -29.52 -18.88
N PHE A 94 5.53 -28.20 -18.78
CA PHE A 94 6.45 -27.46 -19.63
C PHE A 94 7.82 -27.20 -18.99
N PHE A 95 7.94 -27.37 -17.67
CA PHE A 95 9.11 -26.98 -16.90
C PHE A 95 9.56 -28.10 -15.98
N ASP A 96 10.88 -28.27 -15.88
CA ASP A 96 11.47 -29.06 -14.81
C ASP A 96 11.69 -28.17 -13.58
N ALA A 97 10.68 -28.11 -12.71
CA ALA A 97 10.66 -27.18 -11.58
C ALA A 97 11.89 -27.28 -10.66
N PRO A 98 12.41 -28.47 -10.29
CA PRO A 98 13.65 -28.60 -9.54
C PRO A 98 14.85 -27.93 -10.23
N SER A 99 15.03 -28.12 -11.54
CA SER A 99 16.12 -27.47 -12.29
C SER A 99 15.95 -25.96 -12.35
N VAL A 100 14.73 -25.46 -12.58
CA VAL A 100 14.45 -24.01 -12.60
C VAL A 100 14.79 -23.38 -11.25
N LEU A 101 14.37 -24.01 -10.15
CA LEU A 101 14.63 -23.51 -8.80
C LEU A 101 16.13 -23.49 -8.49
N ALA A 102 16.86 -24.56 -8.85
CA ALA A 102 18.31 -24.62 -8.68
C ALA A 102 19.05 -23.53 -9.49
N LEU A 103 18.64 -23.31 -10.74
CA LEU A 103 19.21 -22.25 -11.58
C LEU A 103 18.88 -20.86 -11.03
N PHE A 104 17.68 -20.66 -10.49
CA PHE A 104 17.29 -19.40 -9.89
C PHE A 104 18.08 -19.13 -8.60
N ASP A 105 18.25 -20.12 -7.73
CA ASP A 105 19.05 -20.00 -6.52
C ASP A 105 20.52 -19.70 -6.86
N ASP A 106 21.09 -20.35 -7.89
CA ASP A 106 22.44 -20.02 -8.38
C ASP A 106 22.53 -18.61 -8.97
N TYR A 107 21.52 -18.16 -9.73
CA TYR A 107 21.45 -16.78 -10.23
C TYR A 107 21.42 -15.74 -9.10
N ILE A 108 20.67 -16.00 -8.03
CA ILE A 108 20.60 -15.08 -6.89
C ILE A 108 21.95 -15.00 -6.16
N ALA A 109 22.66 -16.12 -6.04
CA ALA A 109 24.00 -16.17 -5.46
C ALA A 109 25.08 -15.56 -6.37
N HIS A 110 24.97 -15.79 -7.69
CA HIS A 110 25.94 -15.46 -8.72
C HIS A 110 25.23 -14.86 -9.96
N PRO A 111 24.83 -13.58 -9.93
CA PRO A 111 24.02 -12.95 -10.98
C PRO A 111 24.63 -12.95 -12.39
N GLU A 112 25.95 -13.15 -12.48
CA GLU A 112 26.70 -13.27 -13.72
C GLU A 112 26.56 -14.63 -14.42
N ASN A 113 26.13 -15.67 -13.70
CA ASN A 113 26.03 -17.03 -14.23
C ASN A 113 24.85 -17.20 -15.21
N HIS A 114 23.78 -16.41 -15.03
CA HIS A 114 22.53 -16.59 -15.75
C HIS A 114 21.93 -15.25 -16.23
N GLY A 115 21.33 -15.26 -17.42
CA GLY A 115 20.57 -14.12 -17.92
C GLY A 115 19.17 -14.03 -17.30
N THR A 116 18.72 -12.82 -16.96
CA THR A 116 17.39 -12.59 -16.33
C THR A 116 16.20 -12.96 -17.22
N LEU A 117 16.38 -12.85 -18.54
CA LEU A 117 15.28 -13.01 -19.50
C LEU A 117 14.61 -14.39 -19.44
N MET A 118 15.36 -15.44 -19.10
CA MET A 118 14.82 -16.78 -18.93
C MET A 118 13.84 -16.83 -17.76
N PHE A 119 14.28 -16.43 -16.56
CA PHE A 119 13.43 -16.42 -15.38
C PHE A 119 12.22 -15.48 -15.55
N TRP A 120 12.41 -14.34 -16.23
CA TRP A 120 11.30 -13.45 -16.59
C TRP A 120 10.24 -14.16 -17.41
N ARG A 121 10.63 -14.91 -18.45
CA ARG A 121 9.68 -15.67 -19.27
C ARG A 121 8.96 -16.74 -18.48
N LEU A 122 9.69 -17.52 -17.67
CA LEU A 122 9.10 -18.57 -16.84
C LEU A 122 8.10 -18.01 -15.83
N LEU A 123 8.47 -16.92 -15.15
CA LEU A 123 7.59 -16.20 -14.23
C LEU A 123 6.30 -15.73 -14.91
N ASN A 124 6.43 -15.09 -16.09
CA ASN A 124 5.26 -14.58 -16.81
C ASN A 124 4.33 -15.69 -17.27
N VAL A 125 4.87 -16.82 -17.75
CA VAL A 125 4.04 -17.96 -18.15
C VAL A 125 3.29 -18.52 -16.95
N GLU A 126 3.96 -18.70 -15.80
CA GLU A 126 3.28 -19.22 -14.62
C GLU A 126 2.19 -18.29 -14.10
N LEU A 127 2.47 -16.98 -13.99
CA LEU A 127 1.47 -16.01 -13.56
C LEU A 127 0.29 -15.93 -14.53
N TRP A 128 0.56 -16.03 -15.83
CA TRP A 128 -0.48 -16.09 -16.86
C TRP A 128 -1.34 -17.36 -16.71
N MET A 129 -0.73 -18.53 -16.49
CA MET A 129 -1.46 -19.78 -16.29
C MET A 129 -2.34 -19.73 -15.04
N ARG A 130 -1.81 -19.24 -13.91
CA ARG A 130 -2.61 -19.04 -12.69
C ARG A 130 -3.82 -18.15 -12.94
N THR A 131 -3.59 -17.02 -13.61
CA THR A 131 -4.64 -16.03 -13.83
C THR A 131 -5.71 -16.56 -14.79
N PHE A 132 -5.32 -17.12 -15.93
CA PHE A 132 -6.27 -17.39 -17.03
C PHE A 132 -6.72 -18.84 -17.17
N PHE A 133 -6.10 -19.78 -16.47
CA PHE A 133 -6.43 -21.21 -16.57
C PHE A 133 -6.81 -21.82 -15.22
N ASP A 134 -6.15 -21.41 -14.14
CA ASP A 134 -6.47 -21.92 -12.80
C ASP A 134 -7.58 -21.09 -12.12
N ASP A 135 -7.58 -19.76 -12.32
CA ASP A 135 -8.58 -18.81 -11.79
C ASP A 135 -9.40 -18.16 -12.91
N VAL A 136 -10.14 -18.99 -13.66
CA VAL A 136 -10.91 -18.55 -14.82
C VAL A 136 -11.95 -17.48 -14.45
N GLU A 137 -12.59 -17.60 -13.28
CA GLU A 137 -13.58 -16.62 -12.79
C GLU A 137 -12.93 -15.27 -12.47
N GLY A 138 -11.79 -15.25 -11.77
CA GLY A 138 -11.02 -14.04 -11.50
C GLY A 138 -10.48 -13.40 -12.78
N ALA A 139 -10.03 -14.20 -13.75
CA ALA A 139 -9.61 -13.71 -15.06
C ALA A 139 -10.75 -13.00 -15.82
N VAL A 140 -11.93 -13.63 -15.89
CA VAL A 140 -13.10 -13.08 -16.59
C VAL A 140 -13.50 -11.73 -16.00
N GLN A 141 -13.53 -11.63 -14.66
CA GLN A 141 -13.79 -10.36 -13.96
C GLN A 141 -12.69 -9.32 -14.23
N SER A 142 -11.42 -9.70 -14.20
CA SER A 142 -10.29 -8.79 -14.44
C SER A 142 -10.25 -8.21 -15.87
N LEU A 143 -10.86 -8.91 -16.83
CA LEU A 143 -10.99 -8.48 -18.22
C LEU A 143 -12.28 -7.67 -18.49
N GLY A 144 -13.07 -7.39 -17.46
CA GLY A 144 -14.34 -6.64 -17.59
C GLY A 144 -15.49 -7.46 -18.18
N GLY A 145 -15.39 -8.80 -18.16
CA GLY A 145 -16.47 -9.69 -18.55
C GLY A 145 -17.34 -10.08 -17.36
N SER A 146 -18.66 -9.99 -17.51
CA SER A 146 -19.60 -10.71 -16.64
C SER A 146 -19.63 -12.18 -17.05
N ALA A 147 -19.49 -13.09 -16.07
CA ALA A 147 -19.58 -14.52 -16.28
C ALA A 147 -21.02 -14.95 -16.58
N GLU A 148 -21.45 -14.81 -17.84
CA GLU A 148 -22.62 -15.51 -18.38
C GLU A 148 -22.23 -16.40 -19.57
N GLN A 149 -22.91 -17.55 -19.65
CA GLN A 149 -22.71 -18.67 -20.57
C GLN A 149 -22.67 -18.29 -22.07
N PRO A 150 -22.10 -19.15 -22.94
CA PRO A 150 -21.80 -18.78 -24.32
C PRO A 150 -23.08 -18.71 -25.17
N ALA A 151 -23.54 -17.50 -25.46
CA ALA A 151 -24.55 -17.26 -26.49
C ALA A 151 -24.04 -16.19 -27.47
N GLN A 152 -23.89 -16.64 -28.73
CA GLN A 152 -23.86 -15.94 -30.02
C GLN A 152 -23.35 -14.48 -30.07
N ALA A 153 -22.34 -14.27 -30.91
CA ALA A 153 -21.71 -12.99 -31.21
C ALA A 153 -22.74 -11.87 -31.49
N PRO A 154 -22.69 -10.73 -30.76
CA PRO A 154 -23.49 -9.57 -31.12
C PRO A 154 -22.71 -8.67 -32.07
N THR A 155 -23.46 -8.20 -33.07
CA THR A 155 -23.13 -7.22 -34.08
C THR A 155 -22.99 -5.82 -33.48
N LEU A 156 -22.05 -5.05 -34.03
CA LEU A 156 -21.81 -3.65 -33.71
C LEU A 156 -23.01 -2.77 -34.11
N ALA A 157 -23.77 -2.28 -33.14
CA ALA A 157 -24.61 -1.10 -33.31
C ALA A 157 -24.85 -0.36 -31.98
N ALA A 158 -24.40 0.89 -31.97
CA ALA A 158 -24.92 2.06 -31.26
C ALA A 158 -25.01 2.09 -29.71
N ALA A 159 -24.16 2.99 -29.19
CA ALA A 159 -24.54 4.14 -28.36
C ALA A 159 -24.68 3.98 -26.84
N HIS A 160 -23.85 4.79 -26.17
CA HIS A 160 -24.12 5.52 -24.92
C HIS A 160 -24.64 4.73 -23.71
N ALA A 161 -23.68 4.38 -22.85
CA ALA A 161 -23.87 4.51 -21.40
C ALA A 161 -22.58 5.10 -20.81
N PRO A 162 -22.64 6.02 -19.83
CA PRO A 162 -21.46 6.39 -19.07
C PRO A 162 -20.94 5.12 -18.39
N ALA A 163 -19.66 4.80 -18.59
CA ALA A 163 -19.03 3.68 -17.93
C ALA A 163 -19.13 3.89 -16.41
N ALA A 164 -19.66 2.88 -15.74
CA ALA A 164 -19.92 2.84 -14.32
C ALA A 164 -18.70 3.29 -13.52
N GLU A 165 -18.94 4.10 -12.49
CA GLU A 165 -18.06 4.24 -11.35
C GLU A 165 -17.66 2.82 -10.91
N GLU A 166 -16.36 2.49 -10.98
CA GLU A 166 -15.85 1.19 -10.55
C GLU A 166 -16.34 0.93 -9.13
N GLU A 167 -17.25 -0.03 -8.96
CA GLU A 167 -17.97 -0.27 -7.72
C GLU A 167 -16.96 -0.52 -6.59
N THR A 168 -16.76 0.51 -5.77
CA THR A 168 -16.27 0.29 -4.43
C THR A 168 -17.32 -0.58 -3.77
N VAL A 169 -16.96 -1.80 -3.37
CA VAL A 169 -17.87 -2.67 -2.61
C VAL A 169 -18.23 -1.92 -1.32
N SER A 170 -19.38 -1.26 -1.36
CA SER A 170 -19.97 -0.57 -0.23
C SER A 170 -20.25 -1.63 0.79
N LYS A 171 -19.62 -1.51 1.96
CA LYS A 171 -19.77 -2.49 3.02
C LYS A 171 -20.56 -1.85 4.15
N SER A 172 -21.54 -2.59 4.66
CA SER A 172 -22.22 -2.22 5.90
C SER A 172 -21.22 -2.10 7.05
N ASP A 173 -21.31 -1.02 7.82
CA ASP A 173 -20.55 -0.78 9.05
C ASP A 173 -20.82 -1.84 10.13
N TYR A 174 -21.92 -2.58 10.01
CA TYR A 174 -22.36 -3.57 10.99
C TYR A 174 -21.79 -4.97 10.74
N LEU A 175 -20.92 -5.13 9.75
CA LEU A 175 -20.33 -6.41 9.36
C LEU A 175 -18.80 -6.40 9.53
N ALA A 176 -18.22 -7.58 9.71
CA ALA A 176 -16.77 -7.76 9.69
C ALA A 176 -16.21 -7.61 8.27
N ASN A 177 -14.92 -7.28 8.17
CA ASN A 177 -14.23 -7.34 6.87
C ASN A 177 -14.07 -8.80 6.42
N PRO A 178 -13.99 -9.08 5.11
CA PRO A 178 -13.81 -10.44 4.61
C PRO A 178 -12.62 -11.14 5.29
N GLY A 179 -12.85 -12.35 5.81
CA GLY A 179 -11.84 -13.15 6.50
C GLY A 179 -11.48 -12.67 7.92
N LYS A 180 -12.26 -11.76 8.51
CA LYS A 180 -12.09 -11.25 9.88
C LYS A 180 -13.29 -11.62 10.74
N GLU A 181 -13.06 -11.81 12.04
CA GLU A 181 -14.15 -12.13 12.97
C GLU A 181 -14.89 -10.86 13.40
N LEU A 182 -16.22 -10.90 13.50
CA LEU A 182 -16.99 -9.77 14.04
C LEU A 182 -16.83 -9.71 15.56
N ASP A 183 -17.05 -10.84 16.22
CA ASP A 183 -16.97 -11.00 17.66
C ASP A 183 -15.76 -11.89 17.97
N LEU A 184 -14.75 -11.34 18.65
CA LEU A 184 -13.51 -12.02 19.02
C LEU A 184 -13.48 -12.23 20.54
N VAL A 185 -13.19 -13.45 21.00
CA VAL A 185 -12.88 -13.69 22.41
C VAL A 185 -11.41 -13.35 22.64
N SER A 186 -11.15 -12.32 23.45
CA SER A 186 -9.79 -11.86 23.72
C SER A 186 -9.10 -12.79 24.71
N GLU A 187 -7.89 -13.23 24.36
CA GLU A 187 -7.06 -14.08 25.23
C GLU A 187 -6.52 -13.31 26.46
N ALA A 188 -6.54 -11.97 26.43
CA ALA A 188 -5.99 -11.14 27.50
C ALA A 188 -6.92 -11.01 28.71
N ASP A 189 -8.23 -11.09 28.50
CA ASP A 189 -9.28 -10.81 29.50
C ASP A 189 -10.45 -11.79 29.47
N ALA A 190 -10.50 -12.71 28.49
CA ALA A 190 -11.62 -13.62 28.23
C ALA A 190 -12.95 -12.92 27.91
N HIS A 191 -12.93 -11.62 27.59
CA HIS A 191 -14.12 -10.90 27.15
C HIS A 191 -14.41 -11.18 25.68
N THR A 192 -15.68 -11.18 25.30
CA THR A 192 -16.10 -11.14 23.90
C THR A 192 -16.18 -9.69 23.44
N TRP A 193 -15.40 -9.35 22.42
CA TRP A 193 -15.32 -8.03 21.85
C TRP A 193 -15.93 -8.00 20.45
N ARG A 194 -16.97 -7.19 20.26
CA ARG A 194 -17.56 -6.94 18.94
C ARG A 194 -16.84 -5.79 18.24
N ARG A 195 -16.46 -6.00 16.98
CA ARG A 195 -15.51 -5.15 16.27
C ARG A 195 -16.11 -4.74 14.92
N LEU A 196 -16.55 -3.49 14.86
CA LEU A 196 -17.36 -2.94 13.76
C LEU A 196 -16.50 -1.97 12.95
N PRO A 197 -15.75 -2.44 11.93
CA PRO A 197 -14.91 -1.58 11.11
C PRO A 197 -15.77 -0.68 10.22
N LEU A 198 -15.57 0.63 10.33
CA LEU A 198 -16.40 1.65 9.66
C LEU A 198 -15.73 2.10 8.37
N GLN A 199 -16.48 2.12 7.27
CA GLN A 199 -15.94 2.55 5.99
C GLN A 199 -15.92 4.09 5.89
N THR A 200 -14.82 4.66 5.40
CA THR A 200 -14.66 6.10 5.21
C THR A 200 -14.29 6.46 3.78
N GLU A 201 -14.50 7.73 3.45
CA GLU A 201 -13.83 8.36 2.32
C GLU A 201 -12.31 8.48 2.57
N LEU A 202 -11.57 8.90 1.55
CA LEU A 202 -10.12 9.11 1.66
C LEU A 202 -9.85 10.37 2.48
N VAL A 203 -9.00 10.23 3.49
CA VAL A 203 -8.53 11.36 4.32
C VAL A 203 -7.36 12.05 3.63
N ALA A 204 -7.41 13.37 3.57
CA ALA A 204 -6.40 14.25 3.00
C ALA A 204 -5.64 15.04 4.08
N ARG A 205 -4.52 15.67 3.68
CA ARG A 205 -3.76 16.59 4.55
C ARG A 205 -4.63 17.79 4.90
N GLY A 206 -4.76 18.08 6.20
CA GLY A 206 -5.51 19.21 6.73
C GLY A 206 -6.96 18.89 7.08
N ASP A 207 -7.43 17.66 6.84
CA ASP A 207 -8.77 17.24 7.23
C ASP A 207 -8.96 17.30 8.76
N ASP A 208 -10.16 17.65 9.18
CA ASP A 208 -10.57 17.72 10.58
C ASP A 208 -10.99 16.32 11.05
N ILE A 209 -10.10 15.65 11.79
CA ILE A 209 -10.30 14.27 12.25
C ILE A 209 -11.38 14.20 13.33
N GLU A 210 -11.47 15.21 14.19
CA GLU A 210 -12.52 15.32 15.21
C GLU A 210 -13.90 15.40 14.56
N LYS A 211 -14.05 16.21 13.50
CA LYS A 211 -15.27 16.29 12.70
C LYS A 211 -15.57 14.97 11.98
N LEU A 212 -14.57 14.37 11.33
CA LEU A 212 -14.73 13.09 10.63
C LEU A 212 -15.23 11.99 11.58
N ALA A 213 -14.64 11.89 12.77
CA ALA A 213 -15.03 10.89 13.77
C ALA A 213 -16.47 11.12 14.27
N ARG A 214 -16.82 12.37 14.60
CA ARG A 214 -18.18 12.74 15.02
C ARG A 214 -19.20 12.36 13.95
N GLU A 215 -19.00 12.78 12.70
CA GLU A 215 -19.94 12.53 11.60
C GLU A 215 -20.06 11.04 11.27
N ARG A 216 -18.96 10.27 11.40
CA ARG A 216 -19.00 8.82 11.19
C ARG A 216 -19.80 8.12 12.29
N VAL A 217 -19.67 8.54 13.55
CA VAL A 217 -20.44 7.98 14.66
C VAL A 217 -21.91 8.35 14.57
N GLU A 218 -22.26 9.59 14.19
CA GLU A 218 -23.65 10.01 13.93
C GLU A 218 -24.29 9.13 12.85
N ARG A 219 -23.57 8.90 11.74
CA ARG A 219 -24.05 8.02 10.66
C ARG A 219 -24.20 6.57 11.12
N PHE A 220 -23.24 6.05 11.88
CA PHE A 220 -23.32 4.70 12.44
C PHE A 220 -24.55 4.52 13.35
N ALA A 221 -24.85 5.53 14.16
CA ALA A 221 -25.98 5.50 15.09
C ALA A 221 -27.35 5.63 14.40
N ALA A 222 -27.42 6.35 13.27
CA ALA A 222 -28.66 6.59 12.53
C ALA A 222 -29.31 5.29 12.03
N ASP A 223 -28.51 4.35 11.53
CA ASP A 223 -28.98 3.08 10.95
C ASP A 223 -28.70 1.88 11.87
N LEU A 224 -28.43 2.11 13.16
CA LEU A 224 -27.97 1.09 14.09
C LEU A 224 -29.00 -0.04 14.29
N PRO A 225 -28.70 -1.29 13.87
CA PRO A 225 -29.62 -2.40 14.09
C PRO A 225 -29.74 -2.75 15.57
N THR A 226 -30.94 -3.17 15.98
CA THR A 226 -31.21 -3.61 17.35
C THR A 226 -30.28 -4.75 17.75
N GLY A 227 -29.62 -4.61 18.92
CA GLY A 227 -28.72 -5.62 19.46
C GLY A 227 -27.29 -5.61 18.90
N THR A 228 -26.98 -4.73 17.94
CA THR A 228 -25.61 -4.53 17.47
C THR A 228 -24.70 -4.00 18.58
N VAL A 229 -25.17 -2.99 19.32
CA VAL A 229 -24.57 -2.52 20.58
C VAL A 229 -25.61 -2.76 21.68
N PRO A 230 -25.47 -3.78 22.53
CA PRO A 230 -26.40 -4.00 23.64
C PRO A 230 -26.46 -2.79 24.56
N GLU A 231 -27.64 -2.52 25.13
CA GLU A 231 -27.84 -1.37 25.99
C GLU A 231 -26.94 -1.46 27.24
N GLY A 232 -26.20 -0.39 27.52
CA GLY A 232 -25.25 -0.33 28.63
C GLY A 232 -23.90 -1.01 28.37
N SER A 233 -23.70 -1.70 27.24
CA SER A 233 -22.38 -2.24 26.88
C SER A 233 -21.37 -1.11 26.65
N PRO A 234 -20.21 -1.13 27.32
CA PRO A 234 -19.15 -0.16 27.09
C PRO A 234 -18.65 -0.26 25.65
N TRP A 235 -18.44 0.88 24.99
CA TRP A 235 -17.85 0.90 23.66
C TRP A 235 -16.80 1.99 23.48
N TYR A 236 -15.90 1.74 22.54
CA TYR A 236 -14.72 2.53 22.24
C TYR A 236 -14.70 2.88 20.77
N PHE A 237 -14.25 4.09 20.45
CA PHE A 237 -13.96 4.47 19.09
C PHE A 237 -12.49 4.22 18.81
N VAL A 238 -12.18 3.44 17.77
CA VAL A 238 -10.81 3.15 17.39
C VAL A 238 -10.50 3.81 16.05
N ILE A 239 -9.36 4.47 15.97
CA ILE A 239 -8.89 5.16 14.78
C ILE A 239 -7.46 4.74 14.45
N SER A 240 -7.19 4.45 13.18
CA SER A 240 -5.84 4.15 12.72
C SER A 240 -4.95 5.37 12.82
N GLU A 241 -3.72 5.15 13.30
CA GLU A 241 -2.65 6.14 13.31
C GLU A 241 -2.38 6.74 11.91
N LYS A 242 -2.57 5.97 10.83
CA LYS A 242 -2.29 6.39 9.45
C LYS A 242 -3.07 7.63 9.07
N ILE A 243 -4.38 7.62 9.32
CA ILE A 243 -5.24 8.73 8.88
C ILE A 243 -5.03 9.98 9.73
N ILE A 244 -4.68 9.82 11.02
CA ILE A 244 -4.29 10.95 11.88
C ILE A 244 -2.99 11.57 11.37
N ALA A 245 -1.98 10.75 11.06
CA ALA A 245 -0.72 11.24 10.52
C ALA A 245 -0.94 11.95 9.17
N ILE A 246 -1.79 11.42 8.28
CA ILE A 246 -2.14 12.06 7.01
C ILE A 246 -2.79 13.43 7.23
N ALA A 247 -3.84 13.49 8.06
CA ALA A 247 -4.54 14.74 8.38
C ALA A 247 -3.62 15.80 8.99
N GLN A 248 -2.71 15.39 9.88
CA GLN A 248 -1.67 16.26 10.45
C GLN A 248 -0.58 16.66 9.44
N GLY A 249 -0.65 16.17 8.21
CA GLY A 249 0.33 16.46 7.17
C GLY A 249 1.69 15.79 7.38
N ARG A 250 1.70 14.66 8.09
CA ARG A 250 2.88 13.89 8.48
C ARG A 250 3.14 12.65 7.60
N SER A 251 2.50 12.59 6.43
CA SER A 251 2.76 11.62 5.37
C SER A 251 3.17 12.34 4.10
N TRP A 252 4.14 11.78 3.38
CA TRP A 252 4.64 12.31 2.10
C TRP A 252 4.86 11.16 1.13
N PHE A 253 4.62 11.41 -0.15
CA PHE A 253 5.12 10.54 -1.19
C PHE A 253 6.65 10.60 -1.23
N THR A 254 7.28 9.48 -1.58
CA THR A 254 8.75 9.40 -1.59
C THR A 254 9.41 10.43 -2.51
N TRP A 255 8.76 10.82 -3.60
CA TRP A 255 9.25 11.87 -4.51
C TRP A 255 9.11 13.31 -3.99
N GLU A 256 8.28 13.54 -2.97
CA GLU A 256 8.17 14.86 -2.32
C GLU A 256 9.32 15.12 -1.33
N VAL A 257 9.96 14.05 -0.86
CA VAL A 257 11.09 14.13 0.05
C VAL A 257 12.38 14.13 -0.79
N LYS A 258 13.23 15.14 -0.58
CA LYS A 258 14.56 15.22 -1.20
C LYS A 258 15.63 14.92 -0.14
N PRO A 259 16.17 13.69 -0.07
CA PRO A 259 17.13 13.32 0.96
C PRO A 259 18.45 14.08 0.81
N ARG A 260 18.90 14.72 1.89
CA ARG A 260 20.21 15.38 1.93
C ARG A 260 21.35 14.36 1.97
N ARG A 261 22.59 14.80 1.71
CA ARG A 261 23.77 13.90 1.68
C ARG A 261 23.94 13.10 2.98
N SER A 262 23.70 13.73 4.14
CA SER A 262 23.78 13.02 5.42
C SER A 262 22.70 11.95 5.56
N ALA A 263 21.47 12.17 5.08
CA ALA A 263 20.42 11.16 5.10
C ALA A 263 20.81 9.91 4.27
N LYS A 264 21.33 10.13 3.05
CA LYS A 264 21.82 9.06 2.17
C LYS A 264 23.00 8.29 2.75
N MET A 265 23.87 8.97 3.49
CA MET A 265 25.03 8.33 4.13
C MET A 265 24.58 7.52 5.36
N LEU A 266 23.79 8.12 6.25
CA LEU A 266 23.39 7.54 7.53
C LEU A 266 22.47 6.34 7.36
N SER A 267 21.58 6.34 6.37
CA SER A 267 20.65 5.23 6.11
C SER A 267 21.38 3.90 5.81
N ARG A 268 22.58 3.96 5.23
CA ARG A 268 23.41 2.77 4.91
C ARG A 268 23.91 2.02 6.14
N PHE A 269 23.94 2.68 7.30
CA PHE A 269 24.46 2.12 8.55
C PHE A 269 23.36 1.59 9.47
N VAL A 270 22.09 1.75 9.07
CA VAL A 270 20.93 1.21 9.78
C VAL A 270 20.74 -0.24 9.36
N SER A 271 20.64 -1.12 10.34
CA SER A 271 20.31 -2.53 10.10
C SER A 271 18.86 -2.64 9.64
N ARG A 272 18.63 -3.29 8.49
CA ARG A 272 17.30 -3.59 7.98
C ARG A 272 16.66 -4.68 8.84
N THR A 273 15.38 -4.51 9.18
CA THR A 273 14.61 -5.50 9.93
C THR A 273 13.65 -6.24 8.99
N PRO A 274 13.23 -7.48 9.32
CA PRO A 274 12.25 -8.22 8.52
C PRO A 274 10.91 -7.49 8.34
N ALA A 275 10.52 -6.64 9.29
CA ALA A 275 9.23 -5.93 9.30
C ALA A 275 9.18 -4.64 8.45
N GLY A 276 10.26 -4.27 7.74
CA GLY A 276 10.29 -3.08 6.89
C GLY A 276 11.67 -2.44 6.73
N ILE A 277 11.77 -1.48 5.80
CA ILE A 277 13.03 -0.78 5.48
C ILE A 277 13.43 0.18 6.63
N GLY A 278 12.46 0.66 7.42
CA GLY A 278 12.68 1.55 8.55
C GLY A 278 13.52 2.76 8.15
N LEU A 279 14.48 3.16 8.99
CA LEU A 279 15.45 4.22 8.68
C LEU A 279 16.57 3.80 7.71
N GLY A 280 16.51 2.59 7.16
CA GLY A 280 17.41 2.09 6.13
C GLY A 280 17.18 2.71 4.75
N ASP A 281 16.10 3.47 4.58
CA ASP A 281 15.79 4.22 3.37
C ASP A 281 16.23 5.70 3.51
N PRO A 282 16.84 6.33 2.48
CA PRO A 282 17.21 7.74 2.55
C PRO A 282 16.03 8.70 2.80
N THR A 283 14.83 8.37 2.33
CA THR A 283 13.59 9.17 2.50
C THR A 283 13.19 9.18 3.97
N THR A 284 13.09 8.01 4.60
CA THR A 284 12.71 7.89 6.01
C THR A 284 13.80 8.46 6.93
N MET A 285 15.08 8.30 6.59
CA MET A 285 16.18 8.95 7.31
C MET A 285 16.12 10.48 7.19
N GLU A 286 15.76 11.02 6.03
CA GLU A 286 15.54 12.46 5.86
C GLU A 286 14.37 12.95 6.72
N LEU A 287 13.26 12.19 6.80
CA LEU A 287 12.14 12.51 7.69
C LEU A 287 12.58 12.48 9.17
N ALA A 288 13.37 11.48 9.59
CA ALA A 288 13.93 11.43 10.93
C ALA A 288 14.78 12.67 11.25
N ILE A 289 15.65 13.08 10.31
CA ILE A 289 16.47 14.28 10.46
C ILE A 289 15.61 15.55 10.55
N ARG A 290 14.49 15.63 9.81
CA ARG A 290 13.56 16.76 9.90
C ARG A 290 12.82 16.80 11.24
N GLU A 291 12.48 15.63 11.79
CA GLU A 291 11.73 15.52 13.05
C GLU A 291 12.59 15.86 14.27
N VAL A 292 13.80 15.29 14.38
CA VAL A 292 14.62 15.43 15.60
C VAL A 292 15.93 16.20 15.41
N GLY A 293 16.23 16.61 14.18
CA GLY A 293 17.44 17.36 13.83
C GLY A 293 18.66 16.46 13.58
N LEU A 294 19.49 16.89 12.63
CA LEU A 294 20.74 16.19 12.27
C LEU A 294 21.70 15.96 13.46
N PRO A 295 21.93 16.95 14.36
CA PRO A 295 22.83 16.74 15.50
C PRO A 295 22.44 15.55 16.38
N ARG A 296 21.13 15.38 16.62
CA ARG A 296 20.61 14.28 17.44
C ARG A 296 20.75 12.93 16.73
N VAL A 297 20.46 12.88 15.43
CA VAL A 297 20.67 11.66 14.63
C VAL A 297 22.14 11.26 14.62
N LEU A 298 23.07 12.21 14.46
CA LEU A 298 24.51 11.94 14.51
C LEU A 298 24.96 11.41 15.88
N ALA A 299 24.51 12.04 16.97
CA ALA A 299 24.80 11.58 18.32
C ALA A 299 24.26 10.16 18.55
N ALA A 300 23.03 9.87 18.10
CA ALA A 300 22.45 8.54 18.16
C ALA A 300 23.24 7.51 17.33
N SER A 301 23.70 7.87 16.13
CA SER A 301 24.55 7.01 15.30
C SER A 301 25.88 6.69 15.97
N ALA A 302 26.52 7.67 16.59
CA ALA A 302 27.76 7.46 17.35
C ALA A 302 27.54 6.55 18.56
N ALA A 303 26.46 6.78 19.33
CA ALA A 303 26.09 5.95 20.47
C ALA A 303 25.75 4.51 20.04
N GLY A 304 25.03 4.35 18.92
CA GLY A 304 24.74 3.05 18.32
C GLY A 304 26.00 2.28 17.90
N ALA A 305 26.99 2.96 17.32
CA ALA A 305 28.28 2.37 16.96
C ALA A 305 29.06 1.92 18.20
N ALA A 306 29.15 2.77 19.23
CA ALA A 306 29.77 2.43 20.50
C ALA A 306 29.08 1.25 21.20
N GLY A 307 27.74 1.22 21.18
CA GLY A 307 26.92 0.12 21.70
C GLY A 307 27.28 -1.22 21.07
N LYS A 308 27.49 -1.27 19.75
CA LYS A 308 27.91 -2.49 19.04
C LYS A 308 29.26 -3.02 19.53
N VAL A 309 30.20 -2.15 19.87
CA VAL A 309 31.53 -2.54 20.39
C VAL A 309 31.42 -3.25 21.74
N VAL A 310 30.45 -2.86 22.58
CA VAL A 310 30.21 -3.45 23.90
C VAL A 310 29.09 -4.50 23.91
N GLY A 311 28.65 -4.97 22.75
CA GLY A 311 27.59 -5.99 22.62
C GLY A 311 26.16 -5.51 22.91
N ARG A 312 25.93 -4.20 23.08
CA ARG A 312 24.59 -3.62 23.29
C ARG A 312 23.95 -3.24 21.96
N LYS A 313 22.86 -3.91 21.61
CA LYS A 313 22.02 -3.60 20.44
C LYS A 313 20.95 -2.56 20.82
N GLY A 314 20.49 -1.77 19.86
CA GLY A 314 19.35 -0.85 20.05
C GLY A 314 19.67 0.55 20.57
N VAL A 315 20.92 0.82 21.01
CA VAL A 315 21.34 2.11 21.59
C VAL A 315 21.04 3.32 20.69
N PHE A 316 21.07 3.16 19.37
CA PHE A 316 20.64 4.22 18.44
C PHE A 316 19.21 4.68 18.72
N TYR A 317 18.27 3.75 18.89
CA TYR A 317 16.86 4.03 19.08
C TYR A 317 16.57 4.61 20.48
N GLU A 318 17.35 4.24 21.49
CA GLU A 318 17.30 4.83 22.84
C GLU A 318 17.61 6.34 22.80
N VAL A 319 18.63 6.74 22.02
CA VAL A 319 19.09 8.14 21.95
C VAL A 319 18.23 8.98 21.01
N VAL A 320 17.89 8.45 19.83
CA VAL A 320 17.13 9.20 18.82
C VAL A 320 15.67 9.43 19.26
N GLY A 321 15.10 8.51 20.05
CA GLY A 321 13.76 8.62 20.62
C GLY A 321 12.72 7.73 19.93
N ALA A 322 11.63 7.44 20.66
CA ALA A 322 10.57 6.53 20.23
C ALA A 322 9.85 6.99 18.94
N ASN A 323 9.63 8.30 18.77
CA ASN A 323 8.97 8.85 17.58
C ASN A 323 9.70 8.54 16.28
N VAL A 324 11.03 8.47 16.32
CA VAL A 324 11.85 8.17 15.14
C VAL A 324 11.88 6.66 14.85
N ARG A 325 11.70 5.81 15.87
CA ARG A 325 11.54 4.36 15.70
C ARG A 325 10.24 4.00 14.98
N ALA A 326 9.18 4.79 15.18
CA ALA A 326 7.87 4.59 14.57
C ALA A 326 7.73 5.22 13.17
N ILE A 327 8.83 5.72 12.58
CA ILE A 327 8.82 6.20 11.19
C ILE A 327 8.69 5.01 10.26
N ASP A 328 7.70 5.09 9.39
CA ASP A 328 7.38 4.04 8.44
C ASP A 328 7.73 4.48 7.01
N GLY A 329 8.24 3.54 6.23
CA GLY A 329 8.70 3.76 4.87
C GLY A 329 7.77 3.12 3.84
N PRO A 330 8.03 3.35 2.55
CA PRO A 330 7.29 2.68 1.50
C PRO A 330 7.44 1.15 1.61
N THR A 331 6.32 0.46 1.73
CA THR A 331 6.24 -1.00 1.79
C THR A 331 5.72 -1.54 0.45
N PRO A 332 6.53 -2.25 -0.34
CA PRO A 332 6.15 -2.67 -1.70
C PRO A 332 4.87 -3.52 -1.79
N TYR A 333 4.51 -4.20 -0.70
CA TYR A 333 3.33 -5.06 -0.59
C TYR A 333 2.05 -4.36 -0.10
N SER A 334 2.12 -3.08 0.32
CA SER A 334 0.95 -2.35 0.79
C SER A 334 0.13 -1.75 -0.37
N ALA A 335 -1.13 -1.40 -0.13
CA ALA A 335 -1.94 -0.73 -1.14
C ALA A 335 -1.48 0.73 -1.36
N PHE A 336 -1.68 1.26 -2.57
CA PHE A 336 -1.50 2.69 -2.85
C PHE A 336 -2.43 3.54 -1.98
N PRO A 337 -1.96 4.68 -1.42
CA PRO A 337 -0.63 5.30 -1.59
C PRO A 337 0.45 4.80 -0.63
N SER A 338 0.13 3.90 0.30
CA SER A 338 1.04 3.46 1.37
C SER A 338 2.34 2.86 0.83
N ASN A 339 2.28 2.12 -0.28
CA ASN A 339 3.47 1.53 -0.92
C ASN A 339 4.48 2.54 -1.48
N VAL A 340 4.09 3.80 -1.63
CA VAL A 340 4.94 4.86 -2.18
C VAL A 340 5.04 6.07 -1.25
N SER A 341 4.60 5.94 0.00
CA SER A 341 4.65 7.00 1.01
C SER A 341 5.59 6.67 2.15
N ALA A 342 6.23 7.70 2.71
CA ALA A 342 6.91 7.63 3.99
C ALA A 342 6.18 8.55 4.99
N LYS A 343 5.99 8.08 6.22
CA LYS A 343 5.19 8.79 7.23
C LYS A 343 5.92 8.84 8.58
N LEU A 344 5.69 9.94 9.28
CA LEU A 344 6.00 10.06 10.70
C LEU A 344 4.78 9.55 11.52
N PRO A 345 4.98 9.07 12.76
CA PRO A 345 3.86 8.77 13.64
C PRO A 345 3.03 10.03 13.93
N PRO A 346 1.75 9.88 14.31
CA PRO A 346 0.92 10.99 14.76
C PRO A 346 1.60 11.81 15.86
N LYS A 347 1.38 13.11 15.82
CA LYS A 347 1.75 14.02 16.90
C LYS A 347 0.65 14.00 17.97
N ASP A 348 1.05 13.86 19.22
CA ASP A 348 0.16 13.92 20.39
C ASP A 348 -1.06 12.98 20.27
N PRO A 349 -0.85 11.66 20.10
CA PRO A 349 -1.95 10.72 19.89
C PRO A 349 -2.92 10.68 21.08
N ASP A 350 -2.45 10.85 22.32
CA ASP A 350 -3.33 10.94 23.50
C ASP A 350 -4.23 12.18 23.47
N GLY A 351 -3.66 13.36 23.13
CA GLY A 351 -4.44 14.57 22.99
C GLY A 351 -5.42 14.52 21.81
N VAL A 352 -5.05 13.85 20.71
CA VAL A 352 -5.98 13.57 19.60
C VAL A 352 -7.13 12.69 20.07
N SER A 353 -6.86 11.59 20.80
CA SER A 353 -7.91 10.74 21.38
C SER A 353 -8.88 11.54 22.25
N ALA A 354 -8.37 12.37 23.16
CA ALA A 354 -9.20 13.17 24.05
C ALA A 354 -10.11 14.15 23.28
N ARG A 355 -9.60 14.79 22.22
CA ARG A 355 -10.39 15.71 21.38
C ARG A 355 -11.44 14.98 20.54
N ILE A 356 -11.11 13.83 19.97
CA ILE A 356 -12.08 12.99 19.25
C ILE A 356 -13.19 12.54 20.21
N SER A 357 -12.84 12.06 21.41
CA SER A 357 -13.84 11.66 22.39
C SER A 357 -14.73 12.82 22.84
N ALA A 358 -14.18 14.04 22.97
CA ALA A 358 -14.99 15.23 23.22
C ALA A 358 -15.98 15.52 22.07
N ALA A 359 -15.52 15.40 20.81
CA ALA A 359 -16.37 15.58 19.63
C ALA A 359 -17.48 14.53 19.55
N ILE A 360 -17.18 13.26 19.84
CA ILE A 360 -18.15 12.16 19.87
C ILE A 360 -19.17 12.34 21.00
N ARG A 361 -18.75 12.79 22.19
CA ARG A 361 -19.68 13.09 23.29
C ARG A 361 -20.63 14.24 22.93
N GLY A 362 -20.20 15.16 22.07
CA GLY A 362 -21.04 16.23 21.49
C GLY A 362 -21.85 15.82 20.25
N ALA A 363 -21.75 14.57 19.79
CA ALA A 363 -22.46 14.09 18.60
C ALA A 363 -23.97 13.95 18.83
N ASP A 364 -24.75 14.09 17.75
CA ASP A 364 -26.19 13.81 17.75
C ASP A 364 -26.46 12.30 17.65
N ILE A 365 -26.31 11.60 18.77
CA ILE A 365 -26.56 10.17 18.92
C ILE A 365 -27.51 9.87 20.09
N PRO A 366 -28.18 8.70 20.11
CA PRO A 366 -29.05 8.30 21.21
C PRO A 366 -28.34 8.36 22.57
N ALA A 367 -29.04 8.83 23.61
CA ALA A 367 -28.46 9.00 24.95
C ALA A 367 -27.86 7.69 25.50
N ALA A 368 -28.56 6.56 25.34
CA ALA A 368 -28.08 5.25 25.76
C ALA A 368 -26.72 4.86 25.14
N LEU A 369 -26.48 5.23 23.87
CA LEU A 369 -25.20 5.00 23.19
C LEU A 369 -24.15 6.01 23.66
N ARG A 370 -24.53 7.28 23.87
CA ARG A 370 -23.62 8.31 24.39
C ARG A 370 -23.11 7.98 25.79
N ASP A 371 -23.99 7.49 26.66
CA ASP A 371 -23.69 7.24 28.07
C ASP A 371 -22.77 6.03 28.28
N SER A 372 -22.78 5.07 27.34
CA SER A 372 -21.89 3.90 27.37
C SER A 372 -20.59 4.10 26.57
N PHE A 373 -20.37 5.28 25.98
CA PHE A 373 -19.12 5.60 25.28
C PHE A 373 -17.97 5.83 26.25
N VAL A 374 -16.95 4.97 26.18
CA VAL A 374 -15.80 5.03 27.08
C VAL A 374 -14.78 6.07 26.60
N GLY A 375 -14.39 6.02 25.33
CA GLY A 375 -13.42 6.94 24.74
C GLY A 375 -12.80 6.44 23.44
N THR A 376 -11.66 7.02 23.07
CA THR A 376 -11.00 6.88 21.78
C THR A 376 -9.61 6.27 21.92
N VAL A 377 -9.30 5.34 21.03
CA VAL A 377 -8.02 4.63 20.96
C VAL A 377 -7.38 4.88 19.59
N VAL A 378 -6.14 5.37 19.57
CA VAL A 378 -5.30 5.42 18.37
C VAL A 378 -4.53 4.10 18.28
N MET A 379 -4.85 3.32 17.26
CA MET A 379 -4.27 1.99 17.04
C MET A 379 -3.39 2.00 15.79
N ASP A 380 -2.17 1.46 15.92
CA ASP A 380 -1.37 1.02 14.77
C ASP A 380 -1.48 -0.49 14.68
N ALA A 381 -2.24 -0.99 13.70
CA ALA A 381 -2.43 -2.42 13.47
C ALA A 381 -2.08 -2.78 12.03
N ASN A 382 -1.41 -3.92 11.86
CA ASN A 382 -1.07 -4.54 10.59
C ASN A 382 -1.03 -6.08 10.74
N ASP A 383 -0.72 -6.79 9.66
CA ASP A 383 -0.74 -8.27 9.66
C ASP A 383 0.40 -8.89 10.49
N ILE A 384 1.34 -8.09 10.99
CA ILE A 384 2.54 -8.51 11.72
C ILE A 384 2.49 -8.09 13.19
N GLY A 385 1.70 -7.06 13.54
CA GLY A 385 1.61 -6.57 14.90
C GLY A 385 0.56 -5.48 15.08
N ARG A 386 0.30 -5.15 16.35
CA ARG A 386 -0.69 -4.16 16.78
C ARG A 386 -0.19 -3.46 18.04
N ASN A 387 -0.27 -2.14 18.08
CA ASN A 387 0.15 -1.31 19.20
C ASN A 387 -0.82 -0.15 19.40
N VAL A 388 -1.21 0.12 20.64
CA VAL A 388 -1.87 1.39 20.97
C VAL A 388 -0.82 2.48 21.03
N LEU A 389 -1.00 3.54 20.23
CA LEU A 389 -0.08 4.69 20.21
C LEU A 389 -0.53 5.82 21.12
N GLY A 390 -1.83 5.89 21.42
CA GLY A 390 -2.40 6.83 22.38
C GLY A 390 -3.88 6.55 22.64
N SER A 391 -4.38 6.98 23.78
CA SER A 391 -5.73 6.70 24.23
C SER A 391 -6.17 7.66 25.35
N ASP A 392 -7.45 8.01 25.41
CA ASP A 392 -8.02 8.74 26.56
C ASP A 392 -8.80 7.83 27.53
N VAL A 393 -8.61 6.51 27.43
CA VAL A 393 -9.29 5.51 28.26
C VAL A 393 -8.36 4.88 29.29
N ALA A 394 -8.93 4.39 30.40
CA ALA A 394 -8.18 3.72 31.47
C ALA A 394 -7.88 2.24 31.19
N THR A 395 -8.55 1.66 30.18
CA THR A 395 -8.38 0.26 29.79
C THR A 395 -6.93 -0.02 29.39
N PRO A 396 -6.29 -1.07 29.95
CA PRO A 396 -4.90 -1.39 29.62
C PRO A 396 -4.67 -1.58 28.12
N HIS A 397 -3.56 -1.04 27.60
CA HIS A 397 -3.21 -1.14 26.17
C HIS A 397 -3.13 -2.59 25.70
N THR A 398 -2.59 -3.50 26.52
CA THR A 398 -2.50 -4.93 26.18
C THR A 398 -3.87 -5.58 25.95
N GLN A 399 -4.90 -5.11 26.66
CA GLN A 399 -6.27 -5.58 26.50
C GLN A 399 -6.85 -5.08 25.18
N LEU A 400 -6.71 -3.77 24.91
CA LEU A 400 -7.16 -3.15 23.66
C LEU A 400 -6.46 -3.74 22.44
N GLU A 401 -5.16 -3.96 22.52
CA GLU A 401 -4.34 -4.60 21.48
C GLU A 401 -4.82 -6.03 21.20
N ALA A 402 -5.18 -6.81 22.23
CA ALA A 402 -5.70 -8.16 22.04
C ALA A 402 -6.98 -8.19 21.19
N THR A 403 -7.81 -7.15 21.25
CA THR A 403 -9.03 -7.05 20.43
C THR A 403 -8.75 -6.91 18.92
N PHE A 404 -7.52 -6.55 18.53
CA PHE A 404 -7.11 -6.39 17.13
C PHE A 404 -6.33 -7.62 16.61
N ALA A 405 -6.55 -8.81 17.17
CA ALA A 405 -5.70 -9.97 16.91
C ALA A 405 -5.51 -10.35 15.44
N ASP A 406 -6.61 -10.38 14.70
CA ASP A 406 -6.66 -10.60 13.25
C ASP A 406 -6.73 -9.29 12.44
N ASN A 407 -6.56 -8.12 13.08
CA ASN A 407 -6.75 -6.79 12.52
C ASN A 407 -8.11 -6.58 11.79
N PRO A 408 -9.17 -6.15 12.51
CA PRO A 408 -10.51 -5.97 11.94
C PRO A 408 -10.58 -4.85 10.88
N LEU A 409 -9.63 -3.90 10.87
CA LEU A 409 -9.57 -2.80 9.89
C LEU A 409 -9.14 -3.27 8.50
N GLY A 410 -8.49 -4.44 8.39
CA GLY A 410 -7.84 -4.89 7.16
C GLY A 410 -6.59 -4.08 6.80
N GLN A 411 -5.94 -4.42 5.68
CA GLN A 411 -4.75 -3.74 5.14
C GLN A 411 -4.82 -3.43 3.63
N GLY A 412 -5.93 -3.81 2.99
CA GLY A 412 -6.13 -3.73 1.55
C GLY A 412 -6.99 -2.53 1.15
N ARG A 413 -8.01 -2.80 0.32
CA ARG A 413 -8.88 -1.77 -0.28
C ARG A 413 -10.19 -1.56 0.47
N GLN A 414 -10.32 -2.10 1.69
CA GLN A 414 -11.56 -2.05 2.48
C GLN A 414 -11.98 -0.61 2.83
N ARG A 415 -11.01 0.32 2.96
CA ARG A 415 -11.22 1.71 3.40
C ARG A 415 -11.89 1.81 4.77
N THR A 416 -11.51 0.96 5.70
CA THR A 416 -12.04 0.94 7.07
C THR A 416 -10.98 1.32 8.10
N PRO A 417 -10.45 2.57 8.12
CA PRO A 417 -9.42 2.98 9.07
C PRO A 417 -9.98 3.27 10.48
N LEU A 418 -11.28 3.09 10.68
CA LEU A 418 -12.01 3.33 11.92
C LEU A 418 -12.72 2.05 12.37
N ALA A 419 -12.96 1.90 13.67
CA ALA A 419 -13.85 0.87 14.19
C ALA A 419 -14.60 1.33 15.44
N ILE A 420 -15.79 0.76 15.65
CA ILE A 420 -16.44 0.74 16.96
C ILE A 420 -16.15 -0.61 17.61
N LEU A 421 -15.62 -0.57 18.81
CA LEU A 421 -15.27 -1.73 19.61
C LEU A 421 -16.22 -1.79 20.80
N VAL A 422 -17.00 -2.87 20.93
CA VAL A 422 -18.00 -3.03 22.00
C VAL A 422 -17.58 -4.19 22.90
N ASP A 423 -17.54 -3.94 24.20
CA ASP A 423 -17.33 -4.98 25.21
C ASP A 423 -18.67 -5.67 25.50
N LEU A 424 -18.77 -6.96 25.13
CA LEU A 424 -19.94 -7.79 25.40
C LEU A 424 -19.83 -8.53 26.74
N GLY A 425 -18.74 -8.33 27.48
CA GLY A 425 -18.46 -8.97 28.76
C GLY A 425 -17.76 -10.32 28.63
N ILE A 426 -17.60 -11.01 29.76
CA ILE A 426 -16.93 -12.31 29.85
C ILE A 426 -17.67 -13.34 28.99
N ALA A 427 -16.93 -14.02 28.11
CA ALA A 427 -17.45 -15.12 27.31
C ALA A 427 -18.06 -16.18 28.24
N SER A 428 -19.36 -16.40 28.14
CA SER A 428 -20.01 -17.50 28.87
C SER A 428 -19.44 -18.82 28.36
N GLN A 429 -18.75 -19.57 29.22
CA GLN A 429 -18.32 -20.94 28.90
C GLN A 429 -19.56 -21.75 28.52
N ARG A 430 -19.69 -22.13 27.24
CA ARG A 430 -20.63 -23.15 26.79
C ARG A 430 -19.97 -24.51 26.83
#